data_AF-A0A1J5N950-F1
#
_entry.id   AF-A0A1J5N950-F1
#
_cell.length_a   1.000
_cell.length_b   1.000
_cell.length_c   1.000
_cell.angle_alpha   90.00
_cell.angle_beta   90.00
_cell.angle_gamma   90.00
#
_symmetry.space_group_name_H-M   'P 1'
#
loop_
_entity.id
_entity.type
_entity.pdbx_description
1 polymer ?
#
loop_
_entity_poly.entity_id
_entity_poly.type
_entity_poly.pdbx_seq_one_letter_code
_entity_poly.pdbx_strand_id
1 'polypeptide(L)'
;MNKVPLQVYLDQRVHERLRQVAKKKKVSKSDLVRKYLYRGLEEDLGREDPALDIIGIGTGKTSDIAQRHDHYLVLRERETWKE
;
A
#
# COMPACT_ATOMS: atom_id res chain seq x y z
N MET A 1 -5.38 -14.10 9.72
CA MET A 1 -5.65 -12.65 9.82
C MET A 1 -6.26 -12.35 11.18
N ASN A 2 -5.55 -11.61 12.02
CA ASN A 2 -6.11 -11.13 13.29
C ASN A 2 -7.15 -10.04 13.01
N LYS A 3 -8.36 -10.19 13.57
CA LYS A 3 -9.43 -9.20 13.46
C LYS A 3 -9.40 -8.33 14.71
N VAL A 4 -9.37 -7.02 14.52
CA VAL A 4 -9.46 -6.04 15.62
C VAL A 4 -10.91 -5.53 15.68
N PRO A 5 -11.58 -5.56 16.85
CA PRO A 5 -12.93 -5.02 16.98
C PRO A 5 -12.90 -3.50 16.86
N LEU A 6 -13.83 -2.94 16.08
CA LEU A 6 -14.03 -1.51 15.91
C LEU A 6 -15.51 -1.20 16.09
N GLN A 7 -15.84 -0.36 17.09
CA GLN A 7 -17.20 0.12 17.32
C GLN A 7 -17.31 1.58 16.85
N VAL A 8 -18.26 1.85 15.96
CA VAL A 8 -18.49 3.19 15.39
C VAL A 8 -19.97 3.49 15.44
N TYR A 9 -20.33 4.70 15.86
CA TYR A 9 -21.71 5.19 15.76
C TYR A 9 -21.99 5.68 14.35
N LEU A 10 -23.12 5.28 13.79
CA LEU A 10 -23.57 5.68 12.45
C LEU A 10 -24.86 6.47 12.55
N ASP A 11 -24.99 7.49 11.71
CA ASP A 11 -26.28 8.15 11.52
C ASP A 11 -27.35 7.15 11.10
N GLN A 12 -28.58 7.35 11.60
CA GLN A 12 -29.72 6.49 11.29
C GLN A 12 -29.95 6.34 9.78
N ARG A 13 -29.78 7.43 9.01
CA ARG A 13 -29.91 7.42 7.55
C ARG A 13 -28.88 6.49 6.88
N VAL A 14 -27.65 6.46 7.38
CA VAL A 14 -26.58 5.60 6.86
C VAL A 14 -26.87 4.14 7.23
N HIS A 15 -27.32 3.89 8.45
CA HIS A 15 -27.70 2.55 8.90
C HIS A 15 -28.82 1.93 8.04
N GLU A 16 -29.86 2.71 7.72
CA GLU A 16 -30.96 2.24 6.87
C GLU A 16 -30.52 2.00 5.43
N ARG A 17 -29.69 2.87 4.86
CA ARG A 17 -29.10 2.66 3.53
C ARG A 17 -28.26 1.39 3.48
N LEU A 18 -27.40 1.15 4.48
CA LEU A 18 -26.62 -0.08 4.61
C LEU A 18 -27.53 -1.32 4.64
N ARG A 19 -28.63 -1.26 5.42
CA ARG A 19 -29.62 -2.35 5.49
C ARG A 19 -30.25 -2.64 4.12
N GLN A 20 -30.69 -1.62 3.41
CA GLN A 20 -31.33 -1.76 2.09
C GLN A 20 -30.36 -2.38 1.06
N VAL A 21 -29.12 -1.88 1.01
CA VAL A 21 -28.11 -2.39 0.07
C VAL A 21 -27.69 -3.81 0.42
N ALA A 22 -27.51 -4.12 1.71
CA ALA A 22 -27.19 -5.47 2.17
C ALA A 22 -28.28 -6.48 1.76
N LYS A 23 -29.56 -6.11 1.93
CA LYS A 23 -30.71 -6.92 1.50
C LYS A 23 -30.71 -7.11 -0.02
N LYS A 24 -30.52 -6.04 -0.79
CA LYS A 24 -30.49 -6.09 -2.27
C LYS A 24 -29.37 -7.00 -2.78
N LYS A 25 -28.20 -6.96 -2.14
CA LYS A 25 -27.00 -7.73 -2.52
C LYS A 25 -26.92 -9.11 -1.89
N LYS A 26 -27.84 -9.48 -1.00
CA LYS A 26 -27.83 -10.75 -0.22
C LYS A 26 -26.50 -10.97 0.54
N VAL A 27 -25.95 -9.91 1.13
CA VAL A 27 -24.73 -9.96 1.96
C VAL A 27 -25.00 -9.40 3.35
N SER A 28 -24.11 -9.66 4.31
CA SER A 28 -24.24 -9.09 5.64
C SER A 28 -23.94 -7.58 5.64
N LYS A 29 -24.49 -6.84 6.62
CA LYS A 29 -24.15 -5.42 6.83
C LYS A 29 -22.65 -5.26 7.09
N SER A 30 -22.05 -6.17 7.86
CA SER A 30 -20.63 -6.14 8.21
C SER A 30 -19.72 -6.36 6.99
N ASP A 31 -20.10 -7.23 6.06
CA ASP A 31 -19.35 -7.40 4.79
C ASP A 31 -19.42 -6.13 3.95
N LEU A 32 -20.58 -5.49 3.92
CA LEU A 32 -20.79 -4.26 3.19
C LEU A 32 -19.98 -3.10 3.79
N VAL A 33 -19.97 -2.97 5.13
CA VAL A 33 -19.15 -1.99 5.85
C VAL A 33 -17.68 -2.21 5.55
N ARG A 34 -17.16 -3.43 5.68
CA ARG A 34 -15.77 -3.75 5.36
C ARG A 34 -15.43 -3.39 3.92
N LYS A 35 -16.27 -3.79 2.96
CA LYS A 35 -16.06 -3.47 1.54
C LYS A 35 -15.95 -1.97 1.28
N TYR A 36 -16.83 -1.17 1.87
CA TYR A 36 -16.81 0.28 1.67
C TYR A 36 -15.65 0.94 2.39
N LEU A 37 -15.26 0.45 3.57
CA LEU A 37 -14.06 0.92 4.27
C LEU A 37 -12.79 0.64 3.45
N TYR A 38 -12.62 -0.57 2.91
CA TYR A 38 -11.49 -0.89 2.04
C TYR A 38 -11.44 0.05 0.84
N ARG A 39 -12.58 0.22 0.15
CA ARG A 39 -12.64 1.10 -1.02
C ARG A 39 -12.31 2.56 -0.67
N GLY A 40 -12.84 3.10 0.43
CA GLY A 40 -12.54 4.47 0.84
C GLY A 40 -11.07 4.65 1.20
N LEU A 41 -10.48 3.67 1.89
CA LEU A 41 -9.06 3.69 2.22
C LEU A 41 -8.17 3.57 0.96
N GLU A 42 -8.54 2.75 -0.02
CA GLU A 42 -7.85 2.68 -1.32
C GLU A 42 -7.92 4.02 -2.09
N GLU A 43 -9.05 4.72 -2.00
CA GLU A 43 -9.22 6.05 -2.61
C GLU A 43 -8.33 7.10 -1.91
N ASP A 44 -8.22 7.05 -0.57
CA ASP A 44 -7.42 8.00 0.23
C ASP A 44 -5.91 7.73 0.21
N LEU A 45 -5.51 6.44 0.26
CA LEU A 45 -4.10 6.03 0.20
C LEU A 45 -3.51 6.17 -1.21
N GLY A 46 -4.37 6.40 -2.21
CA GLY A 46 -4.03 6.27 -3.61
C GLY A 46 -3.80 4.80 -3.99
N ARG A 47 -3.71 4.54 -5.28
CA ARG A 47 -3.21 3.25 -5.75
C ARG A 47 -1.78 3.15 -5.24
N GLU A 48 -1.46 2.16 -4.38
CA GLU A 48 -0.07 1.84 -4.07
C GLU A 48 0.66 1.72 -5.40
N ASP A 49 1.62 2.62 -5.65
CA ASP A 49 2.42 2.56 -6.86
C ASP A 49 3.21 1.24 -6.77
N PRO A 50 2.96 0.26 -7.66
CA PRO A 50 3.66 -1.02 -7.61
C PRO A 50 5.19 -0.86 -7.71
N ALA A 51 5.68 0.30 -8.18
CA ALA A 51 7.10 0.62 -8.16
C ALA A 51 7.66 0.88 -6.75
N LEU A 52 6.83 1.26 -5.78
CA LEU A 52 7.25 1.44 -4.38
C LEU A 52 7.63 0.11 -3.72
N ASP A 53 7.00 -1.00 -4.13
CA ASP A 53 7.35 -2.34 -3.67
C ASP A 53 8.78 -2.75 -4.10
N ILE A 54 9.36 -2.06 -5.10
CA ILE A 54 10.71 -2.31 -5.59
C ILE A 54 11.78 -1.71 -4.65
N ILE A 55 11.42 -0.71 -3.86
CA ILE A 55 12.35 -0.04 -2.94
C ILE A 55 12.73 -1.02 -1.83
N GLY A 56 14.04 -1.33 -1.73
CA GLY A 56 14.58 -2.18 -0.66
C GLY A 56 14.64 -3.69 -0.98
N ILE A 57 14.26 -4.12 -2.20
CA ILE A 57 14.43 -5.53 -2.63
C ILE A 57 15.92 -5.90 -2.78
N GLY A 58 16.74 -4.96 -3.24
CA GLY A 58 18.16 -5.19 -3.46
C GLY A 58 18.95 -5.09 -2.16
N THR A 59 19.66 -6.15 -1.78
CA THR A 59 20.71 -6.09 -0.74
C THR A 59 22.08 -6.01 -1.40
N GLY A 60 22.84 -4.96 -1.09
CA GLY A 60 24.20 -4.74 -1.58
C GLY A 60 25.19 -4.66 -0.43
N LYS A 61 26.46 -5.01 -0.67
CA LYS A 61 27.53 -4.87 0.34
C LYS A 61 27.90 -3.41 0.63
N THR A 62 27.55 -2.51 -0.28
CA THR A 62 27.90 -1.09 -0.22
C THR A 62 26.64 -0.31 0.13
N SER A 63 26.61 0.26 1.33
CA SER A 63 25.43 0.94 1.89
C SER A 63 25.26 2.38 1.41
N ASP A 64 26.30 2.99 0.85
CA ASP A 64 26.37 4.38 0.41
C ASP A 64 26.38 4.54 -1.11
N ILE A 65 26.04 3.50 -1.88
CA ILE A 65 26.02 3.53 -3.37
C ILE A 65 25.21 4.71 -3.88
N ALA A 66 24.01 4.94 -3.33
CA ALA A 66 23.15 6.04 -3.78
C ALA A 66 23.78 7.42 -3.52
N GLN A 67 24.52 7.58 -2.40
CA GLN A 67 25.15 8.84 -2.03
C GLN A 67 26.46 9.09 -2.77
N ARG A 68 27.20 8.04 -3.10
CA ARG A 68 28.55 8.11 -3.70
C ARG A 68 28.61 7.47 -5.08
N HIS A 69 27.49 7.45 -5.78
CA HIS A 69 27.34 6.83 -7.09
C HIS A 69 28.49 7.18 -8.05
N ASP A 70 28.75 8.47 -8.24
CA ASP A 70 29.76 8.95 -9.19
C ASP A 70 31.17 8.52 -8.82
N HIS A 71 31.47 8.44 -7.52
CA HIS A 71 32.76 7.93 -7.03
C HIS A 71 32.98 6.48 -7.47
N TYR A 72 31.95 5.63 -7.36
CA TYR A 72 32.02 4.24 -7.79
C TYR A 72 32.09 4.10 -9.32
N LEU A 73 31.39 4.94 -10.08
CA LEU A 73 31.52 4.96 -11.53
C LEU A 73 32.95 5.26 -11.97
N VAL A 74 33.57 6.28 -11.38
CA VAL A 74 34.98 6.64 -11.69
C VAL A 74 35.94 5.51 -11.34
N LEU A 75 35.74 4.83 -10.21
CA LEU A 75 36.57 3.68 -9.84
C LEU A 75 36.46 2.55 -10.87
N ARG A 76 35.23 2.21 -11.27
CA ARG A 76 34.97 1.17 -12.27
C ARG A 76 35.63 1.49 -13.60
N GLU A 77 35.48 2.72 -14.07
CA GLU A 77 36.03 3.17 -15.35
C GLU A 77 37.56 3.13 -15.34
N ARG A 78 38.19 3.55 -14.22
CA ARG A 78 39.65 3.42 -14.05
C ARG A 78 40.16 1.99 -14.06
N GLU A 79 39.40 1.03 -13.53
CA GLU A 79 39.75 -0.40 -13.63
C GLU A 79 39.66 -0.89 -15.08
N THR A 80 38.64 -0.46 -15.82
CA THR A 80 38.44 -0.88 -17.21
C THR A 80 39.52 -0.35 -18.15
N TRP A 81 40.15 0.77 -17.81
CA TRP A 81 41.22 1.38 -18.61
C TRP A 81 42.63 0.83 -18.30
N LYS A 82 42.74 -0.04 -17.28
CA LYS A 82 43.99 -0.71 -16.90
C LYS A 82 44.13 -2.11 -17.52
N GLU A 83 43.07 -2.63 -18.13
CA GLU A 83 43.08 -3.80 -19.02
C GLU A 83 43.35 -3.40 -20.47
#